data_AF-A0A4R2ZWQ0-F1
#
_entry.id   AF-A0A4R2ZWQ0-F1
#
_cell.length_a   1.000
_cell.length_b   1.000
_cell.length_c   1.000
_cell.angle_alpha   90.00
_cell.angle_beta   90.00
_cell.angle_gamma   90.00
#
_symmetry.space_group_name_H-M   'P 1'
#
loop_
_entity.id
_entity.type
_entity.pdbx_description
1 polymer ?
#
loop_
_entity_poly.entity_id
_entity_poly.type
_entity_poly.pdbx_seq_one_letter_code
_entity_poly.pdbx_strand_id
1 'polypeptide(L)'
;MISVQNHQRRLSGNKIALAVALALSLASCTTKKTGVLRSPSSKGEQGTVSNNSGKTAAEQAEEARKLEAAKASESLKNQKSIALLLPFQLNRIAGMRPTAEDVKRSALALDFYQGFQLGLEELGEKGSKFSLKVIDSEDDNFRNTSLAASASIKNANLIVGPVYPKEIRAFSQAFKEKNILQISPLAATLASEFAIPNLVSLTPSIRAHSEIMAKHVAKQYAYGDVVLVYNIQDGDSKQFLDNFASEALGYNKSLQIKVVTSIAELNENLVVAGTNHIVCGTTNRNQIRALLANMDVQSSESGYAFKLYGHPNWAKLSFEDYTNIDRYELTVTTSTLVDENAERTRRFNQKYKNKFQVIPSDFSYKGYDAAIYFGGLIAKYGDDYAQHLVKETYSGINSDFSFDYFPEWGYVNRGVRFMVYRNNSFDRK
;
A
#
# COMPACT_ATOMS: atom_id res chain seq x y z
N MET A 1 76.72 -28.02 16.77
CA MET A 1 76.15 -28.88 17.84
C MET A 1 75.52 -28.01 18.91
N ILE A 2 74.20 -27.78 18.86
CA ILE A 2 73.35 -27.55 20.04
C ILE A 2 71.97 -28.11 19.67
N SER A 3 71.55 -29.13 20.42
CA SER A 3 70.24 -29.79 20.36
C SER A 3 69.26 -29.01 21.22
N VAL A 4 68.04 -28.73 20.72
CA VAL A 4 66.92 -28.28 21.55
C VAL A 4 65.64 -29.02 21.15
N GLN A 5 64.94 -29.46 22.18
CA GLN A 5 63.88 -30.47 22.23
C GLN A 5 62.57 -30.06 21.56
N ASN A 6 61.96 -31.01 20.87
CA ASN A 6 60.60 -30.93 20.34
C ASN A 6 59.60 -31.39 21.43
N HIS A 7 58.81 -30.46 22.00
CA HIS A 7 57.71 -30.79 22.89
C HIS A 7 56.42 -31.02 22.08
N GLN A 8 56.10 -32.28 21.79
CA GLN A 8 54.76 -32.66 21.37
C GLN A 8 53.78 -32.48 22.54
N ARG A 9 52.79 -31.60 22.38
CA ARG A 9 51.65 -31.49 23.31
C ARG A 9 50.71 -32.68 23.11
N ARG A 10 50.39 -33.35 24.21
CA ARG A 10 49.39 -34.43 24.31
C ARG A 10 48.01 -33.94 23.86
N LEU A 11 47.39 -34.67 22.93
CA LEU A 11 45.97 -34.53 22.60
C LEU A 11 45.13 -34.89 23.84
N SER A 12 44.42 -33.92 24.41
CA SER A 12 43.39 -34.17 25.41
C SER A 12 42.19 -34.80 24.72
N GLY A 13 42.00 -36.11 24.90
CA GLY A 13 40.83 -36.82 24.42
C GLY A 13 39.55 -36.27 25.05
N ASN A 14 38.77 -35.54 24.26
CA ASN A 14 37.47 -35.03 24.68
C ASN A 14 36.44 -36.18 24.68
N LYS A 15 36.24 -36.81 25.84
CA LYS A 15 35.29 -37.93 26.05
C LYS A 15 33.82 -37.54 25.82
N ILE A 16 33.53 -36.26 25.58
CA ILE A 16 32.18 -35.74 25.32
C ILE A 16 31.71 -36.12 23.91
N ALA A 17 32.60 -36.17 22.91
CA ALA A 17 32.23 -36.57 21.55
C ALA A 17 31.82 -38.06 21.46
N LEU A 18 32.44 -38.91 22.28
CA LEU A 18 32.10 -40.34 22.36
C LEU A 18 30.75 -40.57 23.06
N ALA A 19 30.39 -39.73 24.03
CA ALA A 19 29.10 -39.79 24.73
C ALA A 19 27.93 -39.31 23.86
N VAL A 20 28.15 -38.30 23.01
CA VAL A 20 27.12 -37.80 22.07
C VAL A 20 26.87 -38.79 20.92
N ALA A 21 27.88 -39.53 20.48
CA ALA A 21 27.72 -40.59 19.47
C ALA A 21 26.93 -41.81 19.98
N LEU A 22 27.05 -42.15 21.28
CA LEU A 22 26.29 -43.26 21.88
C LEU A 22 24.81 -42.91 22.15
N ALA A 23 24.49 -41.62 22.33
CA ALA A 23 23.12 -41.15 22.55
C ALA A 23 22.29 -41.07 21.26
N LEU A 24 22.95 -40.99 20.09
CA LEU A 24 22.29 -40.94 18.78
C LEU A 24 21.98 -42.31 18.17
N SER A 25 22.44 -43.41 18.79
CA SER A 25 22.19 -44.78 18.31
C SER A 25 21.02 -45.52 19.01
N LEU A 26 20.25 -44.86 19.88
CA LEU A 26 19.14 -45.51 20.64
C LEU A 26 17.73 -44.91 20.40
N ALA A 27 17.54 -44.08 19.38
CA ALA A 27 16.21 -43.61 18.97
C ALA A 27 15.94 -43.89 17.50
N SER A 28 16.06 -45.16 17.10
CA SER A 28 15.54 -45.66 15.82
C SER A 28 15.01 -47.07 16.01
N CYS A 29 13.86 -47.34 15.37
CA CYS A 29 13.10 -48.60 15.30
C CYS A 29 12.12 -48.90 16.45
N THR A 30 10.85 -48.53 16.25
CA THR A 30 9.72 -49.36 16.73
C THR A 30 8.89 -49.81 15.53
N THR A 31 8.93 -51.09 15.20
CA THR A 31 8.02 -51.76 14.28
C THR A 31 7.32 -52.92 14.99
N LYS A 32 6.02 -53.04 14.71
CA LYS A 32 5.10 -54.18 14.84
C LYS A 32 4.80 -54.76 16.24
N LYS A 33 3.51 -54.73 16.58
CA LYS A 33 2.82 -55.90 17.15
C LYS A 33 1.63 -56.30 16.28
N THR A 34 1.82 -57.40 15.56
CA THR A 34 0.75 -58.28 15.11
C THR A 34 0.31 -59.13 16.29
N GLY A 35 -0.97 -59.08 16.63
CA GLY A 35 -1.62 -60.02 17.55
C GLY A 35 -2.76 -60.71 16.84
N VAL A 36 -2.60 -62.01 16.56
CA VAL A 36 -3.70 -62.93 16.25
C VAL A 36 -4.08 -63.60 17.56
N LEU A 37 -5.34 -63.49 18.00
CA LEU A 37 -5.96 -64.46 18.90
C LEU A 37 -7.44 -64.65 18.54
N ARG A 38 -7.85 -65.90 18.73
CA ARG A 38 -9.03 -66.63 18.22
C ARG A 38 -10.37 -66.19 18.81
N SER A 39 -11.43 -66.67 18.16
CA SER A 39 -12.81 -66.71 18.67
C SER A 39 -12.93 -67.44 20.02
N PRO A 40 -13.99 -67.10 20.76
CA PRO A 40 -14.76 -68.07 21.50
C PRO A 40 -16.24 -68.03 21.10
N SER A 41 -16.74 -69.17 20.69
CA SER A 41 -18.16 -69.55 20.75
C SER A 41 -18.62 -69.68 22.21
N SER A 42 -19.67 -68.96 22.63
CA SER A 42 -20.86 -69.52 23.30
C SER A 42 -21.80 -68.44 23.86
N LYS A 43 -23.05 -68.50 23.38
CA LYS A 43 -24.35 -68.27 24.05
C LYS A 43 -24.51 -67.18 25.14
N GLY A 44 -25.44 -66.27 24.85
CA GLY A 44 -26.55 -65.91 25.74
C GLY A 44 -26.43 -64.59 26.49
N GLU A 45 -27.14 -63.55 26.06
CA GLU A 45 -28.36 -63.06 26.73
C GLU A 45 -28.98 -61.87 25.98
N GLN A 46 -30.30 -61.82 26.05
CA GLN A 46 -31.23 -60.79 25.54
C GLN A 46 -30.84 -59.42 26.14
N GLY A 47 -31.05 -58.26 25.53
CA GLY A 47 -31.95 -57.83 24.48
C GLY A 47 -32.51 -56.48 24.95
N THR A 48 -32.24 -55.39 24.22
CA THR A 48 -33.10 -54.20 24.23
C THR A 48 -32.96 -53.48 22.90
N VAL A 49 -34.08 -53.51 22.17
CA VAL A 49 -34.34 -52.78 20.93
C VAL A 49 -34.37 -51.29 21.24
N SER A 50 -33.61 -50.49 20.52
CA SER A 50 -33.90 -49.07 20.31
C SER A 50 -33.80 -48.79 18.81
N ASN A 51 -34.95 -48.51 18.19
CA ASN A 51 -35.09 -48.24 16.78
C ASN A 51 -34.61 -46.82 16.41
N ASN A 52 -33.75 -46.79 15.40
CA ASN A 52 -33.66 -45.86 14.26
C ASN A 52 -33.68 -44.33 14.46
N SER A 53 -32.57 -43.72 14.05
CA SER A 53 -32.54 -43.02 12.75
C SER A 53 -31.14 -43.10 12.12
N GLY A 54 -30.85 -44.21 11.44
CA GLY A 54 -29.65 -44.36 10.64
C GLY A 54 -29.75 -43.49 9.39
N LYS A 55 -28.97 -42.40 9.34
CA LYS A 55 -28.74 -41.61 8.11
C LYS A 55 -28.30 -42.56 7.00
N THR A 56 -28.89 -42.41 5.82
CA THR A 56 -28.51 -43.19 4.63
C THR A 56 -27.04 -42.95 4.25
N ALA A 57 -26.41 -43.91 3.57
CA ALA A 57 -25.01 -43.78 3.13
C ALA A 57 -24.77 -42.52 2.26
N ALA A 58 -25.80 -42.05 1.56
CA ALA A 58 -25.76 -40.80 0.80
C ALA A 58 -25.75 -39.55 1.70
N GLU A 59 -26.56 -39.52 2.77
CA GLU A 59 -26.58 -38.43 3.75
C GLU A 59 -25.27 -38.34 4.54
N GLN A 60 -24.67 -39.49 4.89
CA GLN A 60 -23.37 -39.53 5.55
C GLN A 60 -22.24 -39.04 4.63
N ALA A 61 -22.29 -39.36 3.33
CA ALA A 61 -21.32 -38.88 2.35
C ALA A 61 -21.46 -37.37 2.08
N GLU A 62 -22.68 -36.83 2.07
CA GLU A 62 -22.93 -35.40 1.93
C GLU A 62 -22.48 -34.62 3.16
N GLU A 63 -22.74 -35.15 4.36
CA GLU A 63 -22.30 -34.56 5.63
C GLU A 63 -20.78 -34.62 5.79
N ALA A 64 -20.13 -35.70 5.36
CA ALA A 64 -18.68 -35.80 5.29
C ALA A 64 -18.07 -34.78 4.30
N ARG A 65 -18.68 -34.59 3.12
CA ARG A 65 -18.26 -33.54 2.16
C ARG A 65 -18.46 -32.14 2.72
N LYS A 66 -19.56 -31.88 3.43
CA LYS A 66 -19.80 -30.60 4.12
C LYS A 66 -18.79 -30.36 5.23
N LEU A 67 -18.42 -31.40 5.99
CA LEU A 67 -17.42 -31.33 7.05
C LEU A 67 -16.00 -31.14 6.49
N GLU A 68 -15.64 -31.82 5.40
CA GLU A 68 -14.37 -31.60 4.70
C GLU A 68 -14.30 -30.22 4.06
N ALA A 69 -15.38 -29.76 3.44
CA ALA A 69 -15.49 -28.40 2.91
C ALA A 69 -15.40 -27.35 4.03
N ALA A 70 -16.03 -27.60 5.18
CA ALA A 70 -15.93 -26.74 6.34
C ALA A 70 -14.50 -26.70 6.91
N LYS A 71 -13.85 -27.85 7.10
CA LYS A 71 -12.46 -27.94 7.55
C LYS A 71 -11.45 -27.36 6.55
N ALA A 72 -11.70 -27.52 5.25
CA ALA A 72 -10.90 -26.88 4.20
C ALA A 72 -11.12 -25.36 4.21
N SER A 73 -12.36 -24.90 4.40
CA SER A 73 -12.65 -23.47 4.56
C SER A 73 -12.02 -22.88 5.83
N GLU A 74 -11.96 -23.67 6.91
CA GLU A 74 -11.39 -23.27 8.19
C GLU A 74 -9.86 -23.29 8.16
N SER A 75 -9.24 -24.25 7.45
CA SER A 75 -7.80 -24.23 7.18
C SER A 75 -7.39 -23.10 6.23
N LEU A 76 -8.25 -22.76 5.26
CA LEU A 76 -8.08 -21.59 4.39
C LEU A 76 -8.29 -20.27 5.13
N LYS A 77 -9.21 -20.20 6.10
CA LYS A 77 -9.37 -19.05 7.01
C LYS A 77 -8.20 -18.91 7.99
N ASN A 78 -7.61 -20.02 8.43
CA ASN A 78 -6.37 -20.04 9.21
C ASN A 78 -5.12 -19.74 8.37
N GLN A 79 -5.24 -19.69 7.04
CA GLN A 79 -4.19 -19.18 6.16
C GLN A 79 -4.44 -17.71 5.89
N LYS A 80 -3.37 -16.90 5.91
CA LYS A 80 -3.39 -15.47 5.60
C LYS A 80 -3.73 -15.27 4.12
N SER A 81 -5.02 -15.31 3.80
CA SER A 81 -5.57 -15.41 2.45
C SER A 81 -5.82 -14.01 1.88
N ILE A 82 -5.24 -13.73 0.72
CA ILE A 82 -5.31 -12.44 0.04
C ILE A 82 -5.88 -12.67 -1.36
N ALA A 83 -6.98 -11.98 -1.68
CA ALA A 83 -7.49 -11.89 -3.04
C ALA A 83 -6.93 -10.63 -3.71
N LEU A 84 -6.24 -10.78 -4.83
CA LEU A 84 -5.63 -9.70 -5.60
C LEU A 84 -6.34 -9.56 -6.94
N LEU A 85 -7.17 -8.53 -7.07
CA LEU A 85 -7.99 -8.23 -8.25
C LEU A 85 -7.32 -7.12 -9.05
N LEU A 86 -6.76 -7.48 -10.21
CA LEU A 86 -6.06 -6.55 -11.08
C LEU A 86 -6.58 -6.68 -12.52
N PRO A 87 -6.64 -5.58 -13.29
CA PRO A 87 -7.15 -5.59 -14.65
C PRO A 87 -6.07 -6.09 -15.61
N PHE A 88 -5.82 -7.41 -15.65
CA PHE A 88 -4.91 -8.00 -16.64
C PHE A 88 -5.52 -8.00 -18.04
N GLN A 89 -6.86 -7.94 -18.15
CA GLN A 89 -7.58 -7.87 -19.43
C GLN A 89 -7.16 -9.01 -20.39
N LEU A 90 -6.98 -10.21 -19.83
CA LEU A 90 -6.55 -11.40 -20.57
C LEU A 90 -7.61 -11.82 -21.59
N ASN A 91 -8.87 -11.50 -21.33
CA ASN A 91 -10.00 -11.66 -22.24
C ASN A 91 -9.85 -10.91 -23.58
N ARG A 92 -8.95 -9.92 -23.65
CA ARG A 92 -8.68 -9.14 -24.88
C ARG A 92 -7.53 -9.67 -25.72
N ILE A 93 -6.89 -10.76 -25.31
CA ILE A 93 -5.80 -11.39 -26.09
C ILE A 93 -6.43 -12.25 -27.18
N ALA A 94 -6.42 -11.76 -28.43
CA ALA A 94 -7.11 -12.39 -29.57
C ALA A 94 -6.35 -13.57 -30.22
N GLY A 95 -5.23 -14.02 -29.64
CA GLY A 95 -4.39 -15.07 -30.22
C GLY A 95 -3.64 -15.92 -29.18
N MET A 96 -2.89 -16.92 -29.66
CA MET A 96 -2.15 -17.85 -28.78
C MET A 96 -0.93 -17.20 -28.09
N ARG A 97 -0.48 -16.03 -28.56
CA ARG A 97 0.67 -15.31 -28.00
C ARG A 97 0.29 -13.85 -27.74
N PRO A 98 0.68 -13.27 -26.59
CA PRO A 98 0.50 -11.85 -26.33
C PRO A 98 1.28 -10.99 -27.33
N THR A 99 0.66 -9.91 -27.79
CA THR A 99 1.32 -8.84 -28.54
C THR A 99 1.95 -7.81 -27.60
N ALA A 100 2.78 -6.91 -28.14
CA ALA A 100 3.33 -5.79 -27.37
C ALA A 100 2.22 -4.86 -26.82
N GLU A 101 1.11 -4.72 -27.54
CA GLU A 101 -0.05 -3.94 -27.10
C GLU A 101 -0.77 -4.62 -25.93
N ASP A 102 -0.88 -5.96 -25.95
CA ASP A 102 -1.44 -6.73 -24.84
C ASP A 102 -0.61 -6.57 -23.57
N VAL A 103 0.72 -6.61 -23.71
CA VAL A 103 1.65 -6.38 -22.59
C VAL A 103 1.51 -4.95 -22.07
N LYS A 104 1.48 -3.95 -22.95
CA LYS A 104 1.29 -2.54 -22.57
C LYS A 104 -0.02 -2.31 -21.81
N ARG A 105 -1.10 -2.91 -22.30
CA ARG A 105 -2.43 -2.85 -21.66
C ARG A 105 -2.41 -3.46 -20.26
N SER A 106 -1.69 -4.57 -20.09
CA SER A 106 -1.56 -5.29 -18.82
C SER A 106 -0.47 -4.75 -17.90
N ALA A 107 0.36 -3.81 -18.35
CA ALA A 107 1.62 -3.44 -17.70
C ALA A 107 1.43 -3.01 -16.25
N LEU A 108 0.45 -2.15 -15.98
CA LEU A 108 0.11 -1.71 -14.61
C LEU A 108 -0.24 -2.90 -13.70
N ALA A 109 -1.07 -3.84 -14.19
CA ALA A 109 -1.48 -5.01 -13.42
C ALA A 109 -0.32 -5.98 -13.19
N LEU A 110 0.49 -6.22 -14.24
CA LEU A 110 1.68 -7.07 -14.16
C LEU A 110 2.70 -6.51 -13.17
N ASP A 111 3.03 -5.23 -13.28
CA ASP A 111 4.02 -4.58 -12.43
C ASP A 111 3.57 -4.58 -10.96
N PHE A 112 2.33 -4.17 -10.70
CA PHE A 112 1.78 -4.21 -9.33
C PHE A 112 1.79 -5.63 -8.76
N TYR A 113 1.35 -6.63 -9.52
CA TYR A 113 1.39 -8.03 -9.10
C TYR A 113 2.81 -8.49 -8.79
N GLN A 114 3.77 -8.20 -9.66
CA GLN A 114 5.17 -8.60 -9.50
C GLN A 114 5.80 -7.97 -8.25
N GLY A 115 5.52 -6.69 -8.01
CA GLY A 115 5.88 -6.00 -6.78
C GLY A 115 5.26 -6.64 -5.54
N PHE A 116 3.95 -6.86 -5.58
CA PHE A 116 3.18 -7.45 -4.48
C PHE A 116 3.70 -8.86 -4.14
N GLN A 117 4.00 -9.66 -5.15
CA GLN A 117 4.58 -10.98 -5.01
C GLN A 117 5.92 -10.92 -4.26
N LEU A 118 6.83 -10.02 -4.64
CA LEU A 118 8.13 -9.89 -3.95
C LEU A 118 7.97 -9.43 -2.49
N GLY A 119 7.00 -8.56 -2.20
CA GLY A 119 6.73 -8.13 -0.82
C GLY A 119 6.25 -9.28 0.06
N LEU A 120 5.33 -10.12 -0.44
CA LEU A 120 4.90 -11.32 0.29
C LEU A 120 6.02 -12.35 0.44
N GLU A 121 6.86 -12.52 -0.58
CA GLU A 121 8.03 -13.42 -0.51
C GLU A 121 9.01 -12.97 0.57
N GLU A 122 9.27 -11.67 0.71
CA GLU A 122 10.12 -11.15 1.79
C GLU A 122 9.53 -11.44 3.18
N LEU A 123 8.21 -11.31 3.35
CA LEU A 123 7.55 -11.70 4.59
C LEU A 123 7.57 -13.23 4.79
N GLY A 124 7.56 -13.99 3.71
CA GLY A 124 7.72 -15.44 3.70
C GLY A 124 9.10 -15.91 4.15
N GLU A 125 10.16 -15.23 3.69
CA GLU A 125 11.54 -15.41 4.16
C GLU A 125 11.64 -15.18 5.69
N LYS A 126 10.73 -14.39 6.27
CA LYS A 126 10.62 -14.12 7.72
C LYS A 126 9.67 -15.08 8.46
N GLY A 127 9.21 -16.15 7.82
CA GLY A 127 8.42 -17.23 8.44
C GLY A 127 6.90 -17.10 8.30
N SER A 128 6.38 -16.09 7.59
CA SER A 128 4.95 -15.99 7.31
C SER A 128 4.52 -16.88 6.14
N LYS A 129 3.28 -17.35 6.13
CA LYS A 129 2.69 -18.09 5.01
C LYS A 129 1.43 -17.39 4.55
N PHE A 130 1.39 -17.04 3.27
CA PHE A 130 0.26 -16.37 2.63
C PHE A 130 -0.31 -17.25 1.53
N SER A 131 -1.64 -17.22 1.37
CA SER A 131 -2.31 -17.75 0.19
C SER A 131 -2.72 -16.57 -0.68
N LEU A 132 -2.07 -16.40 -1.83
CA LEU A 132 -2.37 -15.31 -2.77
C LEU A 132 -3.23 -15.85 -3.92
N LYS A 133 -4.46 -15.36 -4.02
CA LYS A 133 -5.35 -15.63 -5.16
C LYS A 133 -5.35 -14.43 -6.11
N VAL A 134 -4.69 -14.57 -7.25
CA VAL A 134 -4.66 -13.55 -8.31
C VAL A 134 -5.86 -13.73 -9.23
N ILE A 135 -6.61 -12.65 -9.47
CA ILE A 135 -7.85 -12.66 -10.23
C ILE A 135 -7.81 -11.52 -11.25
N ASP A 136 -8.05 -11.81 -12.51
CA ASP A 136 -8.25 -10.79 -13.54
C ASP A 136 -9.59 -10.08 -13.32
N SER A 137 -9.59 -8.76 -13.14
CA SER A 137 -10.81 -7.94 -13.04
C SER A 137 -11.36 -7.54 -14.42
N GLU A 138 -10.58 -7.75 -15.48
CA GLU A 138 -10.88 -7.47 -16.89
C GLU A 138 -11.23 -6.00 -17.23
N ASP A 139 -11.05 -5.07 -16.30
CA ASP A 139 -11.52 -3.67 -16.43
C ASP A 139 -13.05 -3.59 -16.70
N ASP A 140 -13.81 -4.50 -16.08
CA ASP A 140 -15.24 -4.69 -16.37
C ASP A 140 -16.12 -4.65 -15.11
N ASN A 141 -17.18 -3.84 -15.13
CA ASN A 141 -18.05 -3.66 -13.98
C ASN A 141 -18.87 -4.91 -13.64
N PHE A 142 -19.40 -5.62 -14.65
CA PHE A 142 -20.26 -6.79 -14.43
C PHE A 142 -19.47 -7.96 -13.86
N ARG A 143 -18.25 -8.14 -14.35
CA ARG A 143 -17.30 -9.09 -13.81
C ARG A 143 -16.96 -8.78 -12.36
N ASN A 144 -16.65 -7.52 -12.02
CA ASN A 144 -16.33 -7.15 -10.65
C ASN A 144 -17.51 -7.32 -9.68
N THR A 145 -18.74 -7.04 -10.12
CA THR A 145 -19.98 -7.38 -9.39
C THR A 145 -20.08 -8.90 -9.14
N SER A 146 -19.76 -9.71 -10.15
CA SER A 146 -19.80 -11.18 -10.03
C SER A 146 -18.69 -11.73 -9.13
N LEU A 147 -17.48 -11.16 -9.22
CA LEU A 147 -16.34 -11.52 -8.38
C LEU A 147 -16.62 -11.26 -6.91
N ALA A 148 -17.26 -10.13 -6.58
CA ALA A 148 -17.63 -9.77 -5.20
C ALA A 148 -18.48 -10.84 -4.49
N ALA A 149 -19.28 -11.62 -5.24
CA ALA A 149 -20.11 -12.69 -4.70
C ALA A 149 -19.39 -14.06 -4.64
N SER A 150 -18.20 -14.18 -5.23
CA SER A 150 -17.48 -15.45 -5.39
C SER A 150 -16.89 -15.97 -4.07
N ALA A 151 -16.72 -17.29 -3.98
CA ALA A 151 -16.12 -17.93 -2.81
C ALA A 151 -14.68 -17.46 -2.55
N SER A 152 -13.90 -17.20 -3.61
CA SER A 152 -12.53 -16.69 -3.49
C SER A 152 -12.45 -15.35 -2.76
N ILE A 153 -13.48 -14.50 -2.93
CA ILE A 153 -13.57 -13.20 -2.25
C ILE A 153 -14.10 -13.37 -0.82
N LYS A 154 -15.18 -14.13 -0.64
CA LYS A 154 -15.78 -14.35 0.69
C LYS A 154 -14.85 -15.05 1.69
N ASN A 155 -13.90 -15.83 1.20
CA ASN A 155 -12.94 -16.56 2.02
C ASN A 155 -11.58 -15.85 2.17
N ALA A 156 -11.40 -14.65 1.63
CA ALA A 156 -10.17 -13.88 1.79
C ALA A 156 -10.20 -13.11 3.11
N ASN A 157 -9.04 -12.97 3.76
CA ASN A 157 -8.89 -12.05 4.89
C ASN A 157 -8.70 -10.61 4.41
N LEU A 158 -8.18 -10.43 3.19
CA LEU A 158 -7.93 -9.13 2.58
C LEU A 158 -8.24 -9.16 1.09
N ILE A 159 -8.88 -8.12 0.60
CA ILE A 159 -9.12 -7.91 -0.82
C ILE A 159 -8.28 -6.71 -1.28
N VAL A 160 -7.36 -6.93 -2.20
CA VAL A 160 -6.59 -5.87 -2.84
C VAL A 160 -7.13 -5.68 -4.26
N GLY A 161 -7.68 -4.49 -4.50
CA GLY A 161 -8.42 -4.18 -5.72
C GLY A 161 -9.95 -4.22 -5.53
N PRO A 162 -10.74 -3.93 -6.57
CA PRO A 162 -10.29 -3.60 -7.93
C PRO A 162 -9.54 -2.25 -8.03
N VAL A 163 -8.95 -1.98 -9.19
CA VAL A 163 -8.05 -0.81 -9.36
C VAL A 163 -8.82 0.47 -9.72
N TYR A 164 -9.77 0.39 -10.65
CA TYR A 164 -10.40 1.57 -11.23
C TYR A 164 -11.65 2.02 -10.46
N PRO A 165 -11.94 3.33 -10.36
CA PRO A 165 -13.05 3.85 -9.55
C PRO A 165 -14.42 3.24 -9.86
N LYS A 166 -14.73 3.01 -11.15
CA LYS A 166 -16.00 2.38 -11.57
C LYS A 166 -16.14 0.94 -11.03
N GLU A 167 -15.05 0.18 -11.02
CA GLU A 167 -15.03 -1.21 -10.56
C GLU A 167 -15.01 -1.30 -9.04
N ILE A 168 -14.29 -0.38 -8.37
CA ILE A 168 -14.35 -0.25 -6.92
C ILE A 168 -15.80 -0.08 -6.48
N ARG A 169 -16.57 0.81 -7.13
CA ARG A 169 -18.00 1.00 -6.83
C ARG A 169 -18.82 -0.25 -7.12
N ALA A 170 -18.70 -0.82 -8.32
CA ALA A 170 -19.46 -1.99 -8.75
C ALA A 170 -19.23 -3.19 -7.81
N PHE A 171 -17.96 -3.47 -7.50
CA PHE A 171 -17.56 -4.51 -6.55
C PHE A 171 -18.18 -4.28 -5.16
N SER A 172 -18.06 -3.07 -4.62
CA SER A 172 -18.47 -2.75 -3.24
C SER A 172 -19.97 -2.78 -3.02
N GLN A 173 -20.76 -2.46 -4.06
CA GLN A 173 -22.23 -2.57 -4.02
C GLN A 173 -22.68 -4.03 -3.89
N ALA A 174 -21.98 -4.94 -4.57
CA ALA A 174 -22.23 -6.39 -4.50
C ALA A 174 -21.60 -7.04 -3.26
N PHE A 175 -20.52 -6.46 -2.72
CA PHE A 175 -19.78 -7.01 -1.59
C PHE A 175 -20.47 -6.75 -0.24
N LYS A 176 -20.92 -7.84 0.40
CA LYS A 176 -21.72 -7.79 1.64
C LYS A 176 -20.91 -7.89 2.93
N GLU A 177 -19.70 -8.46 2.88
CA GLU A 177 -18.88 -8.71 4.07
C GLU A 177 -18.12 -7.44 4.48
N LYS A 178 -18.72 -6.60 5.33
CA LYS A 178 -18.12 -5.31 5.73
C LYS A 178 -16.92 -5.43 6.68
N ASN A 179 -16.65 -6.62 7.21
CA ASN A 179 -15.52 -6.88 8.10
C ASN A 179 -14.21 -7.15 7.35
N ILE A 180 -14.25 -7.41 6.04
CA ILE A 180 -13.06 -7.62 5.21
C ILE A 180 -12.72 -6.29 4.55
N LEU A 181 -11.46 -5.85 4.72
CA LEU A 181 -11.03 -4.61 4.09
C LEU A 181 -10.86 -4.78 2.58
N GLN A 182 -11.36 -3.80 1.84
CA GLN A 182 -11.12 -3.64 0.41
C GLN A 182 -10.09 -2.55 0.19
N ILE A 183 -8.93 -2.89 -0.36
CA ILE A 183 -7.86 -1.95 -0.62
C ILE A 183 -8.03 -1.38 -2.03
N SER A 184 -8.20 -0.07 -2.15
CA SER A 184 -8.06 0.65 -3.42
C SER A 184 -6.59 1.00 -3.63
N PRO A 185 -5.87 0.28 -4.52
CA PRO A 185 -4.42 0.35 -4.53
C PRO A 185 -3.88 1.59 -5.24
N LEU A 186 -4.60 2.12 -6.24
CA LEU A 186 -4.06 3.11 -7.17
C LEU A 186 -4.94 4.34 -7.39
N ALA A 187 -6.25 4.27 -7.14
CA ALA A 187 -7.15 5.39 -7.41
C ALA A 187 -6.92 6.56 -6.44
N ALA A 188 -6.64 7.75 -6.99
CA ALA A 188 -6.50 9.00 -6.24
C ALA A 188 -7.85 9.74 -6.02
N THR A 189 -8.96 9.04 -6.22
CA THR A 189 -10.32 9.57 -6.03
C THR A 189 -10.57 9.88 -4.56
N LEU A 190 -11.34 10.93 -4.28
CA LEU A 190 -11.70 11.27 -2.91
C LEU A 190 -12.54 10.15 -2.30
N ALA A 191 -12.17 9.68 -1.11
CA ALA A 191 -12.82 8.53 -0.48
C ALA A 191 -14.33 8.74 -0.26
N SER A 192 -14.75 9.96 0.09
CA SER A 192 -16.16 10.31 0.27
C SER A 192 -16.98 10.15 -1.01
N GLU A 193 -16.37 10.21 -2.20
CA GLU A 193 -17.09 9.93 -3.43
C GLU A 193 -17.51 8.48 -3.52
N PHE A 194 -16.75 7.55 -2.93
CA PHE A 194 -17.09 6.13 -2.94
C PHE A 194 -18.17 5.76 -1.91
N ALA A 195 -18.12 6.37 -0.73
CA ALA A 195 -19.00 6.06 0.42
C ALA A 195 -18.99 4.56 0.80
N ILE A 196 -17.79 3.99 0.98
CA ILE A 196 -17.58 2.58 1.32
C ILE A 196 -16.86 2.46 2.68
N PRO A 197 -17.55 2.12 3.77
CA PRO A 197 -16.98 2.10 5.13
C PRO A 197 -15.77 1.17 5.35
N ASN A 198 -15.62 0.14 4.53
CA ASN A 198 -14.52 -0.83 4.61
C ASN A 198 -13.47 -0.66 3.50
N LEU A 199 -13.50 0.45 2.76
CA LEU A 199 -12.49 0.78 1.75
C LEU A 199 -11.23 1.34 2.41
N VAL A 200 -10.07 1.01 1.87
CA VAL A 200 -8.79 1.62 2.25
C VAL A 200 -8.18 2.25 1.02
N SER A 201 -8.16 3.58 0.96
CA SER A 201 -7.62 4.33 -0.17
C SER A 201 -6.12 4.57 0.03
N LEU A 202 -5.28 3.86 -0.74
CA LEU A 202 -3.83 3.97 -0.62
C LEU A 202 -3.26 5.23 -1.24
N THR A 203 -3.74 5.62 -2.42
CA THR A 203 -3.27 6.83 -3.09
C THR A 203 -3.99 8.03 -2.48
N PRO A 204 -3.27 8.97 -1.83
CA PRO A 204 -3.87 10.20 -1.31
C PRO A 204 -4.51 11.01 -2.45
N SER A 205 -5.70 11.55 -2.20
CA SER A 205 -6.37 12.44 -3.15
C SER A 205 -5.70 13.82 -3.18
N ILE A 206 -5.96 14.60 -4.23
CA ILE A 206 -5.51 16.00 -4.31
C ILE A 206 -5.97 16.82 -3.10
N ARG A 207 -7.17 16.53 -2.57
CA ARG A 207 -7.66 17.12 -1.33
C ARG A 207 -6.80 16.74 -0.12
N ALA A 208 -6.39 15.48 0.02
CA ALA A 208 -5.49 15.09 1.11
C ALA A 208 -4.12 15.80 1.01
N HIS A 209 -3.59 15.95 -0.21
CA HIS A 209 -2.39 16.75 -0.46
C HIS A 209 -2.58 18.22 -0.04
N SER A 210 -3.74 18.81 -0.33
CA SER A 210 -4.09 20.17 0.07
C SER A 210 -4.16 20.34 1.59
N GLU A 211 -4.87 19.44 2.27
CA GLU A 211 -5.05 19.51 3.73
C GLU A 211 -3.70 19.41 4.46
N ILE A 212 -2.81 18.55 3.97
CA ILE A 212 -1.47 18.39 4.53
C ILE A 212 -0.58 19.59 4.20
N MET A 213 -0.71 20.18 3.01
CA MET A 213 -0.05 21.44 2.66
C MET A 213 -0.54 22.60 3.54
N ALA A 214 -1.84 22.70 3.80
CA ALA A 214 -2.45 23.73 4.63
C ALA A 214 -1.88 23.69 6.06
N LYS A 215 -1.79 22.49 6.65
CA LYS A 215 -1.11 22.25 7.93
C LYS A 215 0.35 22.70 7.90
N HIS A 216 1.06 22.43 6.82
CA HIS A 216 2.47 22.80 6.67
C HIS A 216 2.65 24.32 6.56
N VAL A 217 1.86 25.00 5.72
CA VAL A 217 1.87 26.47 5.63
C VAL A 217 1.52 27.10 6.98
N ALA A 218 0.50 26.60 7.67
CA ALA A 218 0.11 27.10 8.99
C ALA A 218 1.23 27.02 10.05
N LYS A 219 2.08 26.00 9.97
CA LYS A 219 3.27 25.84 10.83
C LYS A 219 4.44 26.73 10.45
N GLN A 220 4.53 27.14 9.20
CA GLN A 220 5.60 28.02 8.68
C GLN A 220 5.30 29.50 8.88
N TYR A 221 4.04 29.83 9.16
CA TYR A 221 3.54 31.19 9.34
C TYR A 221 4.13 31.86 10.60
N ALA A 222 4.63 33.08 10.43
CA ALA A 222 5.10 33.97 11.49
C ALA A 222 4.30 35.28 11.53
N TYR A 223 4.44 36.04 12.62
CA TYR A 223 3.80 37.35 12.74
C TYR A 223 4.31 38.30 11.64
N GLY A 224 3.39 38.97 10.95
CA GLY A 224 3.68 39.85 9.81
C GLY A 224 3.57 39.17 8.45
N ASP A 225 3.46 37.84 8.40
CA ASP A 225 3.29 37.09 7.14
C ASP A 225 1.85 37.22 6.61
N VAL A 226 1.69 36.95 5.31
CA VAL A 226 0.39 36.76 4.65
C VAL A 226 0.40 35.47 3.84
N VAL A 227 -0.73 34.76 3.82
CA VAL A 227 -0.96 33.63 2.92
C VAL A 227 -1.88 34.04 1.80
N LEU A 228 -1.37 33.99 0.57
CA LEU A 228 -2.12 34.29 -0.64
C LEU A 228 -2.46 32.97 -1.34
N VAL A 229 -3.73 32.59 -1.24
CA VAL A 229 -4.29 31.43 -1.94
C VAL A 229 -4.63 31.86 -3.37
N TYR A 230 -3.75 31.54 -4.30
CA TYR A 230 -3.87 31.91 -5.71
C TYR A 230 -4.75 30.90 -6.45
N ASN A 231 -6.06 31.16 -6.45
CA ASN A 231 -7.09 30.31 -7.03
C ASN A 231 -7.69 30.96 -8.28
N ILE A 232 -7.14 30.63 -9.45
CA ILE A 232 -7.59 31.14 -10.75
C ILE A 232 -8.89 30.50 -11.26
N GLN A 233 -9.59 29.71 -10.41
CA GLN A 233 -10.88 29.10 -10.69
C GLN A 233 -10.90 28.03 -11.79
N ASP A 234 -9.73 27.54 -12.23
CA ASP A 234 -9.62 26.35 -13.09
C ASP A 234 -9.87 25.05 -12.29
N GLY A 235 -10.00 23.93 -12.99
CA GLY A 235 -10.37 22.65 -12.37
C GLY A 235 -9.39 22.20 -11.29
N ASP A 236 -8.08 22.32 -11.55
CA ASP A 236 -7.04 21.93 -10.60
C ASP A 236 -6.97 22.87 -9.41
N SER A 237 -7.10 24.19 -9.63
CA SER A 237 -7.14 25.16 -8.53
C SER A 237 -8.32 24.91 -7.62
N LYS A 238 -9.51 24.62 -8.15
CA LYS A 238 -10.68 24.26 -7.34
C LYS A 238 -10.43 22.99 -6.54
N GLN A 239 -9.99 21.92 -7.22
CA GLN A 239 -9.73 20.64 -6.58
C GLN A 239 -8.72 20.73 -5.43
N PHE A 240 -7.68 21.56 -5.59
CA PHE A 240 -6.61 21.70 -4.61
C PHE A 240 -6.86 22.81 -3.58
N LEU A 241 -7.54 23.91 -3.90
CA LEU A 241 -7.57 25.10 -3.02
C LEU A 241 -8.91 25.34 -2.31
N ASP A 242 -10.01 24.70 -2.74
CA ASP A 242 -11.37 25.03 -2.23
C ASP A 242 -11.49 24.95 -0.70
N ASN A 243 -10.81 24.00 -0.05
CA ASN A 243 -10.81 23.83 1.41
C ASN A 243 -9.50 24.26 2.08
N PHE A 244 -8.54 24.83 1.33
CA PHE A 244 -7.22 25.11 1.86
C PHE A 244 -7.25 26.13 3.00
N ALA A 245 -7.97 27.24 2.81
CA ALA A 245 -8.00 28.34 3.77
C ALA A 245 -8.67 27.93 5.10
N SER A 246 -9.79 27.21 5.03
CA SER A 246 -10.49 26.73 6.23
C SER A 246 -9.65 25.71 7.00
N GLU A 247 -9.00 24.78 6.29
CA GLU A 247 -8.10 23.80 6.90
C GLU A 247 -6.88 24.48 7.57
N ALA A 248 -6.24 25.43 6.89
CA ALA A 248 -5.10 26.18 7.43
C ALA A 248 -5.47 26.94 8.71
N LEU A 249 -6.63 27.63 8.71
CA LEU A 249 -7.16 28.33 9.88
C LEU A 249 -7.54 27.38 11.03
N GLY A 250 -7.90 26.14 10.71
CA GLY A 250 -8.12 25.08 11.70
C GLY A 250 -6.87 24.76 12.51
N TYR A 251 -5.68 24.84 11.91
CA TYR A 251 -4.40 24.62 12.60
C TYR A 251 -3.87 25.86 13.31
N ASN A 252 -4.04 27.04 12.70
CA ASN A 252 -3.61 28.29 13.30
C ASN A 252 -4.58 29.41 12.96
N LYS A 253 -5.24 29.97 13.97
CA LYS A 253 -6.28 31.01 13.79
C LYS A 253 -5.71 32.40 13.53
N SER A 254 -4.39 32.60 13.70
CA SER A 254 -3.76 33.91 13.50
C SER A 254 -3.38 34.21 12.06
N LEU A 255 -3.47 33.22 11.15
CA LEU A 255 -3.08 33.42 9.76
C LEU A 255 -3.88 34.56 9.12
N GLN A 256 -3.16 35.46 8.47
CA GLN A 256 -3.76 36.40 7.52
C GLN A 256 -3.85 35.72 6.16
N ILE A 257 -5.02 35.17 5.82
CA ILE A 257 -5.25 34.49 4.52
C ILE A 257 -6.06 35.39 3.60
N LYS A 258 -5.62 35.53 2.35
CA LYS A 258 -6.37 36.16 1.25
C LYS A 258 -6.49 35.19 0.09
N VAL A 259 -7.70 35.01 -0.41
CA VAL A 259 -7.94 34.27 -1.66
C VAL A 259 -7.92 35.29 -2.78
N VAL A 260 -7.05 35.07 -3.76
CA VAL A 260 -6.84 35.95 -4.91
C VAL A 260 -6.97 35.16 -6.20
N THR A 261 -7.55 35.77 -7.22
CA THR A 261 -7.91 35.11 -8.49
C THR A 261 -7.10 35.61 -9.68
N SER A 262 -6.31 36.67 -9.49
CA SER A 262 -5.45 37.27 -10.53
C SER A 262 -4.13 37.79 -9.95
N ILE A 263 -3.15 38.01 -10.82
CA ILE A 263 -1.85 38.61 -10.44
C ILE A 263 -2.04 40.02 -9.87
N ALA A 264 -3.00 40.79 -10.40
CA ALA A 264 -3.30 42.14 -9.91
C ALA A 264 -3.77 42.09 -8.45
N GLU A 265 -4.76 41.24 -8.15
CA GLU A 265 -5.25 41.03 -6.77
C GLU A 265 -4.15 40.49 -5.85
N LEU A 266 -3.30 39.59 -6.35
CA LEU A 266 -2.14 39.09 -5.60
C LEU A 266 -1.22 40.24 -5.19
N ASN A 267 -0.87 41.13 -6.13
CA ASN A 267 0.03 42.25 -5.89
C ASN A 267 -0.55 43.28 -4.90
N GLU A 268 -1.86 43.52 -4.92
CA GLU A 268 -2.55 44.41 -3.97
C GLU A 268 -2.49 43.91 -2.52
N ASN A 269 -2.25 42.61 -2.30
CA ASN A 269 -2.27 41.97 -0.99
C ASN A 269 -0.87 41.58 -0.47
N LEU A 270 0.20 41.99 -1.16
CA LEU A 270 1.58 41.72 -0.72
C LEU A 270 1.94 42.54 0.53
N VAL A 271 2.77 41.96 1.38
CA VAL A 271 3.29 42.60 2.60
C VAL A 271 4.82 42.69 2.56
N VAL A 272 5.36 43.86 2.89
CA VAL A 272 6.81 44.13 2.89
C VAL A 272 7.48 43.63 4.18
N ALA A 273 6.78 43.71 5.31
CA ALA A 273 7.35 43.44 6.64
C ALA A 273 7.52 41.94 6.96
N GLY A 274 6.93 41.05 6.16
CA GLY A 274 6.92 39.61 6.39
C GLY A 274 7.01 38.81 5.10
N THR A 275 6.80 37.50 5.23
CA THR A 275 6.84 36.54 4.12
C THR A 275 5.47 36.44 3.45
N ASN A 276 5.46 36.47 2.13
CA ASN A 276 4.29 36.23 1.30
C ASN A 276 4.25 34.74 0.91
N HIS A 277 3.42 33.95 1.61
CA HIS A 277 3.22 32.54 1.33
C HIS A 277 2.22 32.38 0.19
N ILE A 278 2.70 32.08 -1.01
CA ILE A 278 1.86 31.89 -2.20
C ILE A 278 1.51 30.41 -2.33
N VAL A 279 0.21 30.10 -2.31
CA VAL A 279 -0.29 28.73 -2.51
C VAL A 279 -1.01 28.68 -3.85
N CYS A 280 -0.42 27.99 -4.82
CA CYS A 280 -0.86 27.96 -6.21
C CYS A 280 -1.40 26.59 -6.60
N GLY A 281 -2.66 26.56 -7.07
CA GLY A 281 -3.37 25.31 -7.37
C GLY A 281 -3.43 24.94 -8.85
N THR A 282 -3.17 25.86 -9.77
CA THR A 282 -3.22 25.57 -11.20
C THR A 282 -2.05 24.70 -11.66
N THR A 283 -2.28 23.83 -12.64
CA THR A 283 -1.19 23.13 -13.36
C THR A 283 -0.93 23.72 -14.76
N ASN A 284 -1.62 24.81 -15.11
CA ASN A 284 -1.46 25.47 -16.40
C ASN A 284 -0.08 26.16 -16.48
N ARG A 285 0.80 25.66 -17.35
CA ARG A 285 2.18 26.16 -17.49
C ARG A 285 2.28 27.65 -17.79
N ASN A 286 1.34 28.22 -18.56
CA ASN A 286 1.37 29.65 -18.88
C ASN A 286 1.01 30.49 -17.64
N GLN A 287 0.07 30.03 -16.83
CA GLN A 287 -0.33 30.70 -15.58
C GLN A 287 0.78 30.61 -14.53
N ILE A 288 1.42 29.44 -14.42
CA ILE A 288 2.59 29.24 -13.55
C ILE A 288 3.74 30.16 -13.97
N ARG A 289 4.05 30.23 -15.27
CA ARG A 289 5.08 31.12 -15.81
C ARG A 289 4.79 32.59 -15.51
N ALA A 290 3.55 33.03 -15.70
CA ALA A 290 3.15 34.40 -15.42
C ALA A 290 3.27 34.74 -13.92
N LEU A 291 2.88 33.81 -13.04
CA LEU A 291 3.04 33.95 -11.60
C LEU A 291 4.52 34.09 -11.21
N LEU A 292 5.38 33.18 -11.67
CA LEU A 292 6.81 33.20 -11.37
C LEU A 292 7.49 34.47 -11.90
N ALA A 293 7.18 34.90 -13.13
CA ALA A 293 7.69 36.15 -13.68
C ALA A 293 7.27 37.38 -12.86
N ASN A 294 6.02 37.41 -12.38
CA ASN A 294 5.57 38.47 -11.49
C ASN A 294 6.31 38.42 -10.13
N MET A 295 6.49 37.25 -9.54
CA MET A 295 7.24 37.09 -8.29
C MET A 295 8.69 37.57 -8.43
N ASP A 296 9.35 37.29 -9.56
CA ASP A 296 10.71 37.77 -9.86
C ASP A 296 10.79 39.30 -9.86
N VAL A 297 9.84 39.97 -10.53
CA VAL A 297 9.75 41.44 -10.54
C VAL A 297 9.49 41.98 -9.12
N GLN A 298 8.49 41.44 -8.42
CA GLN A 298 8.13 41.90 -7.07
C GLN A 298 9.26 41.68 -6.05
N SER A 299 10.00 40.58 -6.17
CA SER A 299 11.13 40.29 -5.28
C SER A 299 12.32 41.19 -5.58
N SER A 300 12.66 41.38 -6.86
CA SER A 300 13.86 42.14 -7.26
C SER A 300 13.68 43.66 -7.17
N GLU A 301 12.52 44.19 -7.53
CA GLU A 301 12.28 45.64 -7.58
C GLU A 301 11.69 46.19 -6.28
N SER A 302 10.83 45.41 -5.60
CA SER A 302 10.10 45.86 -4.39
C SER A 302 10.57 45.17 -3.10
N GLY A 303 11.50 44.21 -3.19
CA GLY A 303 12.09 43.55 -2.02
C GLY A 303 11.16 42.58 -1.29
N TYR A 304 10.06 42.13 -1.92
CA TYR A 304 9.15 41.18 -1.30
C TYR A 304 9.80 39.80 -1.11
N ALA A 305 9.63 39.24 0.10
CA ALA A 305 10.02 37.87 0.42
C ALA A 305 8.86 36.91 0.11
N PHE A 306 9.17 35.78 -0.53
CA PHE A 306 8.17 34.79 -0.95
C PHE A 306 8.52 33.38 -0.45
N LYS A 307 7.46 32.61 -0.16
CA LYS A 307 7.51 31.14 -0.12
C LYS A 307 6.43 30.59 -1.04
N LEU A 308 6.78 29.66 -1.93
CA LEU A 308 5.87 29.12 -2.93
C LEU A 308 5.47 27.69 -2.61
N TYR A 309 4.17 27.41 -2.67
CA TYR A 309 3.60 26.09 -2.47
C TYR A 309 2.78 25.71 -3.70
N GLY A 310 3.17 24.64 -4.38
CA GLY A 310 2.56 24.23 -5.64
C GLY A 310 1.59 23.06 -5.48
N HIS A 311 0.69 22.94 -6.46
CA HIS A 311 -0.10 21.74 -6.68
C HIS A 311 0.81 20.50 -6.76
N PRO A 312 0.46 19.32 -6.21
CA PRO A 312 1.34 18.14 -6.19
C PRO A 312 1.86 17.70 -7.56
N ASN A 313 1.07 17.89 -8.63
CA ASN A 313 1.50 17.62 -10.01
C ASN A 313 2.65 18.51 -10.51
N TRP A 314 3.02 19.59 -9.82
CA TRP A 314 4.20 20.39 -10.15
C TRP A 314 5.49 19.58 -10.01
N ALA A 315 5.50 18.51 -9.21
CA ALA A 315 6.61 17.55 -9.15
C ALA A 315 6.97 16.93 -10.52
N LYS A 316 6.05 16.97 -11.48
CA LYS A 316 6.23 16.42 -12.85
C LYS A 316 6.59 17.51 -13.88
N LEU A 317 6.66 18.76 -13.46
CA LEU A 317 7.01 19.89 -14.33
C LEU A 317 8.52 20.15 -14.27
N SER A 318 9.08 20.67 -15.37
CA SER A 318 10.43 21.22 -15.38
C SER A 318 10.38 22.68 -14.99
N PHE A 319 11.31 23.08 -14.11
CA PHE A 319 11.53 24.47 -13.73
C PHE A 319 12.96 24.95 -14.03
N GLU A 320 13.71 24.23 -14.88
CA GLU A 320 15.11 24.53 -15.21
C GLU A 320 15.30 25.94 -15.81
N ASP A 321 14.28 26.45 -16.50
CA ASP A 321 14.30 27.78 -17.13
C ASP A 321 14.06 28.93 -16.12
N TYR A 322 13.73 28.65 -14.86
CA TYR A 322 13.40 29.66 -13.85
C TYR A 322 14.55 29.88 -12.87
N THR A 323 15.45 30.78 -13.21
CA THR A 323 16.72 31.03 -12.49
C THR A 323 16.57 31.42 -11.02
N ASN A 324 15.46 32.05 -10.63
CA ASN A 324 15.25 32.53 -9.26
C ASN A 324 14.37 31.61 -8.40
N ILE A 325 13.87 30.50 -8.95
CA ILE A 325 12.84 29.70 -8.29
C ILE A 325 13.30 29.09 -6.95
N ASP A 326 14.60 28.79 -6.82
CA ASP A 326 15.21 28.28 -5.59
C ASP A 326 15.05 29.27 -4.42
N ARG A 327 14.96 30.58 -4.70
CA ARG A 327 14.74 31.64 -3.68
C ARG A 327 13.36 31.55 -3.05
N TYR A 328 12.39 30.96 -3.74
CA TYR A 328 11.01 30.86 -3.27
C TYR A 328 10.74 29.58 -2.48
N GLU A 329 11.76 28.73 -2.29
CA GLU A 329 11.65 27.43 -1.60
C GLU A 329 10.44 26.62 -2.10
N LEU A 330 10.24 26.56 -3.43
CA LEU A 330 9.09 25.92 -4.04
C LEU A 330 8.87 24.53 -3.43
N THR A 331 7.80 24.41 -2.66
CA THR A 331 7.45 23.21 -1.91
C THR A 331 6.22 22.55 -2.51
N VAL A 332 6.30 21.26 -2.79
CA VAL A 332 5.18 20.44 -3.28
C VAL A 332 5.01 19.22 -2.38
N THR A 333 3.85 18.58 -2.43
CA THR A 333 3.64 17.28 -1.78
C THR A 333 3.70 16.15 -2.80
N THR A 334 4.16 14.98 -2.38
CA THR A 334 4.17 13.76 -3.19
C THR A 334 3.74 12.55 -2.36
N SER A 335 3.07 11.60 -3.00
CA SER A 335 2.76 10.27 -2.43
C SER A 335 3.69 9.18 -2.94
N THR A 336 4.63 9.54 -3.83
CA THR A 336 5.59 8.64 -4.45
C THR A 336 6.96 9.30 -4.46
N LEU A 337 7.92 8.71 -3.75
CA LEU A 337 9.31 9.14 -3.80
C LEU A 337 10.20 7.94 -3.54
N VAL A 338 11.00 7.57 -4.54
CA VAL A 338 11.94 6.46 -4.46
C VAL A 338 13.33 7.02 -4.21
N ASP A 339 13.97 6.53 -3.14
CA ASP A 339 15.40 6.74 -2.92
C ASP A 339 16.16 5.58 -3.55
N GLU A 340 16.71 5.80 -4.75
CA GLU A 340 17.47 4.80 -5.51
C GLU A 340 18.79 4.41 -4.82
N ASN A 341 19.29 5.23 -3.89
CA ASN A 341 20.51 4.94 -3.14
C ASN A 341 20.23 4.09 -1.89
N ALA A 342 18.99 4.08 -1.40
CA ALA A 342 18.61 3.31 -0.23
C ALA A 342 18.83 1.81 -0.45
N GLU A 343 19.43 1.15 0.54
CA GLU A 343 19.77 -0.27 0.46
C GLU A 343 18.53 -1.15 0.18
N ARG A 344 17.38 -0.81 0.78
CA ARG A 344 16.12 -1.53 0.59
C ARG A 344 15.63 -1.43 -0.86
N THR A 345 15.70 -0.25 -1.47
CA THR A 345 15.36 -0.02 -2.88
C THR A 345 16.30 -0.79 -3.79
N ARG A 346 17.61 -0.69 -3.58
CA ARG A 346 18.61 -1.42 -4.39
C ARG A 346 18.41 -2.94 -4.34
N ARG A 347 18.12 -3.50 -3.17
CA ARG A 347 17.81 -4.92 -3.00
C ARG A 347 16.53 -5.31 -3.75
N PHE A 348 15.47 -4.49 -3.63
CA PHE A 348 14.23 -4.72 -4.38
C PHE A 348 14.49 -4.69 -5.89
N ASN A 349 15.18 -3.66 -6.40
CA ASN A 349 15.50 -3.50 -7.82
C ASN A 349 16.28 -4.70 -8.36
N GLN A 350 17.27 -5.18 -7.59
CA GLN A 350 18.03 -6.36 -7.97
C GLN A 350 17.17 -7.63 -7.98
N LYS A 351 16.35 -7.87 -6.95
CA LYS A 351 15.44 -9.03 -6.90
C LYS A 351 14.44 -8.98 -8.07
N TYR A 352 13.85 -7.82 -8.34
CA TYR A 352 12.89 -7.60 -9.41
C TYR A 352 13.51 -7.88 -10.78
N LYS A 353 14.66 -7.27 -11.07
CA LYS A 353 15.38 -7.47 -12.34
C LYS A 353 15.81 -8.93 -12.52
N ASN A 354 16.34 -9.57 -11.48
CA ASN A 354 16.75 -10.97 -11.55
C ASN A 354 15.58 -11.92 -11.84
N LYS A 355 14.41 -11.64 -11.25
CA LYS A 355 13.26 -12.53 -11.33
C LYS A 355 12.43 -12.32 -12.60
N PHE A 356 12.17 -11.06 -12.95
CA PHE A 356 11.25 -10.70 -14.03
C PHE A 356 11.96 -10.21 -15.30
N GLN A 357 13.29 -10.05 -15.26
CA GLN A 357 14.11 -9.62 -16.40
C GLN A 357 13.71 -8.25 -16.96
N VAL A 358 13.08 -7.41 -16.13
CA VAL A 358 12.67 -6.03 -16.43
C VAL A 358 13.02 -5.12 -15.25
N ILE A 359 13.07 -3.81 -15.51
CA ILE A 359 13.29 -2.80 -14.47
C ILE A 359 11.93 -2.51 -13.79
N PRO A 360 11.88 -2.33 -12.45
CA PRO A 360 10.64 -1.99 -11.77
C PRO A 360 10.07 -0.63 -12.21
N SER A 361 8.75 -0.50 -12.18
CA SER A 361 8.03 0.75 -12.35
C SER A 361 7.47 1.25 -11.02
N ASP A 362 6.88 2.45 -11.01
CA ASP A 362 6.13 2.98 -9.87
C ASP A 362 5.06 1.99 -9.37
N PHE A 363 4.42 1.24 -10.27
CA PHE A 363 3.42 0.25 -9.90
C PHE A 363 4.05 -0.97 -9.22
N SER A 364 5.25 -1.38 -9.62
CA SER A 364 6.03 -2.41 -8.94
C SER A 364 6.34 -2.01 -7.50
N TYR A 365 6.81 -0.79 -7.28
CA TYR A 365 7.10 -0.31 -5.94
C TYR A 365 5.84 -0.21 -5.07
N LYS A 366 4.74 0.30 -5.62
CA LYS A 366 3.44 0.37 -4.93
C LYS A 366 2.91 -1.02 -4.55
N GLY A 367 3.04 -1.99 -5.45
CA GLY A 367 2.68 -3.38 -5.17
C GLY A 367 3.49 -3.96 -4.02
N TYR A 368 4.81 -3.76 -4.04
CA TYR A 368 5.71 -4.21 -2.98
C TYR A 368 5.38 -3.58 -1.63
N ASP A 369 5.22 -2.25 -1.58
CA ASP A 369 4.89 -1.54 -0.34
C ASP A 369 3.53 -1.97 0.21
N ALA A 370 2.52 -2.15 -0.65
CA ALA A 370 1.21 -2.67 -0.24
C ALA A 370 1.31 -4.09 0.35
N ALA A 371 2.07 -4.99 -0.28
CA ALA A 371 2.28 -6.34 0.23
C ALA A 371 3.01 -6.36 1.57
N ILE A 372 4.07 -5.57 1.73
CA ILE A 372 4.80 -5.50 3.00
C ILE A 372 3.90 -4.98 4.12
N TYR A 373 3.15 -3.90 3.86
CA TYR A 373 2.31 -3.30 4.87
C TYR A 373 1.16 -4.23 5.27
N PHE A 374 0.30 -4.61 4.33
CA PHE A 374 -0.87 -5.41 4.67
C PHE A 374 -0.53 -6.85 5.01
N GLY A 375 0.42 -7.45 4.29
CA GLY A 375 0.93 -8.77 4.64
C GLY A 375 1.57 -8.77 6.03
N GLY A 376 2.30 -7.71 6.39
CA GLY A 376 2.88 -7.52 7.72
C GLY A 376 1.82 -7.37 8.81
N LEU A 377 0.78 -6.57 8.57
CA LEU A 377 -0.35 -6.42 9.49
C LEU A 377 -1.07 -7.75 9.73
N ILE A 378 -1.43 -8.47 8.66
CA ILE A 378 -2.06 -9.80 8.78
C ILE A 378 -1.11 -10.78 9.47
N ALA A 379 0.19 -10.69 9.19
CA ALA A 379 1.17 -11.56 9.81
C ALA A 379 1.31 -11.35 11.31
N LYS A 380 1.23 -10.09 11.76
CA LYS A 380 1.40 -9.66 13.15
C LYS A 380 0.13 -9.79 13.97
N TYR A 381 -1.03 -9.49 13.37
CA TYR A 381 -2.30 -9.32 14.09
C TYR A 381 -3.39 -10.34 13.72
N GLY A 382 -3.20 -11.17 12.70
CA GLY A 382 -4.21 -12.13 12.26
C GLY A 382 -5.51 -11.44 11.88
N ASP A 383 -6.64 -11.90 12.44
CA ASP A 383 -7.98 -11.36 12.15
C ASP A 383 -8.18 -9.92 12.67
N ASP A 384 -7.40 -9.49 13.68
CA ASP A 384 -7.48 -8.14 14.25
C ASP A 384 -6.71 -7.08 13.44
N TYR A 385 -6.14 -7.44 12.29
CA TYR A 385 -5.32 -6.53 11.47
C TYR A 385 -6.04 -5.23 11.13
N ALA A 386 -7.35 -5.29 10.87
CA ALA A 386 -8.16 -4.13 10.50
C ALA A 386 -8.16 -3.03 11.58
N GLN A 387 -8.15 -3.42 12.85
CA GLN A 387 -8.20 -2.52 14.01
C GLN A 387 -6.87 -1.76 14.23
N HIS A 388 -5.81 -2.16 13.52
CA HIS A 388 -4.47 -1.61 13.67
C HIS A 388 -4.09 -0.66 12.53
N LEU A 389 -4.92 -0.48 11.50
CA LEU A 389 -4.61 0.38 10.35
C LEU A 389 -4.33 1.84 10.72
N VAL A 390 -5.04 2.39 11.70
CA VAL A 390 -4.86 3.79 12.15
C VAL A 390 -3.69 3.93 13.14
N LYS A 391 -3.27 2.81 13.76
CA LYS A 391 -2.22 2.80 14.80
C LYS A 391 -0.83 2.58 14.20
N GLU A 392 -0.74 1.80 13.13
CA GLU A 392 0.52 1.45 12.48
C GLU A 392 0.80 2.44 11.35
N THR A 393 2.05 2.92 11.32
CA THR A 393 2.56 3.73 10.21
C THR A 393 3.60 2.95 9.45
N TYR A 394 3.70 3.20 8.15
CA TYR A 394 4.67 2.56 7.29
C TYR A 394 5.40 3.59 6.45
N SER A 395 6.72 3.47 6.41
CA SER A 395 7.55 4.18 5.45
C SER A 395 8.20 3.19 4.49
N GLY A 396 7.68 3.19 3.26
CA GLY A 396 8.06 2.28 2.20
C GLY A 396 9.15 2.81 1.30
N ILE A 397 9.56 1.96 0.36
CA ILE A 397 10.55 2.35 -0.65
C ILE A 397 9.99 3.39 -1.63
N ASN A 398 8.67 3.45 -1.80
CA ASN A 398 7.99 4.41 -2.65
C ASN A 398 6.90 5.19 -1.91
N SER A 399 6.06 4.48 -1.15
CA SER A 399 4.86 5.04 -0.51
C SER A 399 4.99 5.08 1.01
N ASP A 400 4.44 6.11 1.65
CA ASP A 400 4.16 6.10 3.08
C ASP A 400 2.69 5.76 3.32
N PHE A 401 2.41 5.01 4.38
CA PHE A 401 1.04 4.73 4.82
C PHE A 401 0.83 5.21 6.26
N SER A 402 -0.17 6.05 6.43
CA SER A 402 -0.67 6.53 7.73
C SER A 402 -2.15 6.85 7.54
N PHE A 403 -3.05 6.13 8.20
CA PHE A 403 -4.47 6.21 7.87
C PHE A 403 -5.28 6.99 8.90
N ASP A 404 -6.18 7.84 8.41
CA ASP A 404 -7.34 8.29 9.17
C ASP A 404 -8.53 7.39 8.83
N TYR A 405 -9.46 7.20 9.77
CA TYR A 405 -10.70 6.47 9.56
C TYR A 405 -11.91 7.41 9.55
N PHE A 406 -12.77 7.24 8.55
CA PHE A 406 -14.04 7.95 8.42
C PHE A 406 -15.19 6.92 8.34
N PRO A 407 -16.20 6.98 9.21
CA PRO A 407 -17.26 5.96 9.27
C PRO A 407 -17.99 5.71 7.94
N GLU A 408 -18.26 6.75 7.15
CA GLU A 408 -18.95 6.64 5.85
C GLU A 408 -18.01 6.23 4.70
N TRP A 409 -16.74 6.56 4.89
CA TRP A 409 -15.61 6.52 3.97
C TRP A 409 -14.72 5.31 3.83
N GLY A 410 -14.53 4.66 4.98
CA GLY A 410 -13.36 3.87 5.25
C GLY A 410 -12.10 4.69 5.56
N TYR A 411 -10.96 4.11 5.23
CA TYR A 411 -9.63 4.57 5.61
C TYR A 411 -8.98 5.40 4.50
N VAL A 412 -8.41 6.55 4.87
CA VAL A 412 -7.77 7.49 3.93
C VAL A 412 -6.31 7.61 4.27
N ASN A 413 -5.43 7.31 3.32
CA ASN A 413 -4.00 7.50 3.50
C ASN A 413 -3.63 8.99 3.57
N ARG A 414 -2.91 9.36 4.61
CA ARG A 414 -2.30 10.68 4.88
C ARG A 414 -0.77 10.66 4.75
N GLY A 415 -0.18 9.53 4.36
CA GLY A 415 1.24 9.39 4.09
C GLY A 415 1.67 10.11 2.81
N VAL A 416 1.85 11.43 2.90
CA VAL A 416 2.50 12.24 1.86
C VAL A 416 3.82 12.81 2.39
N ARG A 417 4.75 13.04 1.48
CA ARG A 417 6.05 13.66 1.75
C ARG A 417 6.08 15.06 1.13
N PHE A 418 6.92 15.92 1.68
CA PHE A 418 7.23 17.22 1.08
C PHE A 418 8.49 17.12 0.25
N MET A 419 8.49 17.79 -0.90
CA MET A 419 9.69 18.01 -1.70
C MET A 419 9.90 19.51 -1.87
N VAL A 420 11.15 19.93 -1.91
CA VAL A 420 11.56 21.31 -2.22
C VAL A 420 12.35 21.30 -3.50
N TYR A 421 12.04 22.21 -4.41
CA TYR A 421 12.86 22.41 -5.60
C TYR A 421 14.15 23.14 -5.24
N ARG A 422 15.29 22.51 -5.54
CA ARG A 422 16.65 23.04 -5.36
C ARG A 422 17.56 22.46 -6.42
N ASN A 423 18.53 23.23 -6.91
CA ASN A 423 19.56 22.73 -7.83
C ASN A 423 18.97 22.02 -9.07
N ASN A 424 17.90 22.59 -9.62
CA ASN A 424 17.16 22.06 -10.76
C ASN A 424 16.39 20.74 -10.55
N SER A 425 16.26 20.23 -9.31
CA SER A 425 15.51 19.02 -9.00
C SER A 425 14.62 19.17 -7.76
N PHE A 426 13.59 18.32 -7.65
CA PHE A 426 12.85 18.19 -6.41
C PHE A 426 13.55 17.21 -5.48
N ASP A 427 14.04 17.73 -4.34
CA ASP A 427 14.64 16.94 -3.28
C ASP A 427 13.68 16.77 -2.11
N ARG A 428 13.85 15.70 -1.33
CA ARG A 428 13.09 15.51 -0.09
C ARG A 428 13.33 16.69 0.86
N LYS A 429 12.24 17.28 1.36
CA LYS A 429 12.30 18.40 2.33
C LYS A 429 12.85 17.97 3.69
#